data_AF-A0A956MP70-F1
#
_entry.id   AF-A0A956MP70-F1
#
_cell.length_a   1.000
_cell.length_b   1.000
_cell.length_c   1.000
_cell.angle_alpha   90.00
_cell.angle_beta   90.00
_cell.angle_gamma   90.00
#
_symmetry.space_group_name_H-M   'P 1'
#
loop_
_entity.id
_entity.type
_entity.pdbx_description
1 polymer ?
#
loop_
_entity_poly.entity_id
_entity_poly.type
_entity_poly.pdbx_seq_one_letter_code
_entity_poly.pdbx_strand_id
1 'polypeptide(L)'
;MDILYNIGWHFSIIGSMALEGFLHNFPALWGPGCGFAFVAVAIWGWRKKQNSDQVASGSQRALLSNIPTYQSMLPYMTFELTRARRYNHNLSMLILGLDHSQKQELLNNNRSDSNQWGNEQLASKFLFSLIGTILREGLRDSDILSCEILNDRFIVQLTDTDNAKAIRAVARLNAMVYDQVNTRLRAGIAEFPSNGLTIEDLLKYAEMRFYHHAAKAEAAPAGCHDGYRTQKVENGISRADRDAVVSEKH
;
A
#
# COMPACT_ATOMS: atom_id res chain seq x y z
N MET A 1 49.96 16.00 -16.26
CA MET A 1 49.26 14.92 -15.54
C MET A 1 47.97 15.51 -15.00
N ASP A 2 47.03 15.93 -15.86
CA ASP A 2 46.20 15.10 -16.76
C ASP A 2 45.37 14.11 -15.90
N ILE A 3 44.03 14.06 -15.89
CA ILE A 3 43.09 14.12 -17.01
C ILE A 3 41.70 14.57 -16.50
N LEU A 4 41.14 15.60 -17.15
CA LEU A 4 39.70 15.92 -17.27
C LEU A 4 38.90 14.73 -17.80
N TYR A 5 37.63 14.54 -17.45
CA TYR A 5 36.55 14.41 -18.45
C TYR A 5 35.17 14.15 -17.84
N ASN A 6 34.16 14.79 -18.46
CA ASN A 6 32.77 14.35 -18.66
C ASN A 6 31.84 14.29 -17.43
N ILE A 7 30.71 14.99 -17.39
CA ILE A 7 29.67 15.08 -18.41
C ILE A 7 29.00 16.46 -18.38
N GLY A 8 28.89 17.08 -19.56
CA GLY A 8 28.01 18.21 -19.81
C GLY A 8 26.76 17.80 -20.58
N TRP A 9 25.70 18.57 -20.36
CA TRP A 9 24.63 18.96 -21.30
C TRP A 9 23.74 17.87 -21.91
N HIS A 10 22.46 17.87 -21.50
CA HIS A 10 21.32 17.88 -22.44
C HIS A 10 20.04 18.20 -21.67
N PHE A 11 19.59 19.46 -21.68
CA PHE A 11 18.16 19.79 -21.75
C PHE A 11 18.05 21.20 -22.33
N SER A 12 17.85 21.23 -23.64
CA SER A 12 17.32 22.37 -24.35
C SER A 12 15.93 21.97 -24.86
N ILE A 13 15.04 22.97 -24.94
CA ILE A 13 13.80 23.01 -25.71
C ILE A 13 12.55 22.39 -25.06
N ILE A 14 11.87 23.18 -24.22
CA ILE A 14 10.43 23.46 -24.31
C ILE A 14 10.32 24.96 -24.05
N GLY A 15 10.17 25.80 -25.09
CA GLY A 15 8.86 26.07 -25.68
C GLY A 15 8.41 27.45 -25.22
N SER A 16 9.08 28.47 -25.76
CA SER A 16 8.67 29.88 -25.67
C SER A 16 7.37 30.05 -26.45
N MET A 17 6.26 30.32 -25.78
CA MET A 17 5.05 30.84 -26.42
C MET A 17 4.22 31.66 -25.41
N ALA A 18 4.09 32.94 -25.75
CA ALA A 18 3.02 33.87 -25.41
C ALA A 18 2.75 34.20 -23.94
N LEU A 19 3.43 35.24 -23.45
CA LEU A 19 2.89 36.11 -22.40
C LEU A 19 3.35 37.56 -22.62
N GLU A 20 3.18 38.05 -23.84
CA GLU A 20 3.14 39.50 -24.10
C GLU A 20 1.69 39.93 -24.17
N GLY A 21 1.26 40.71 -23.17
CA GLY A 21 -0.07 41.34 -23.18
C GLY A 21 -0.80 41.41 -21.85
N PHE A 22 -0.11 41.56 -20.71
CA PHE A 22 -0.83 41.92 -19.47
C PHE A 22 0.02 42.65 -18.43
N LEU A 23 0.81 43.66 -18.81
CA LEU A 23 1.43 44.57 -17.83
C LEU A 23 1.59 45.99 -18.39
N HIS A 24 0.48 46.67 -18.65
CA HIS A 24 0.48 48.12 -18.74
C HIS A 24 -0.80 48.68 -18.11
N ASN A 25 -0.93 48.55 -16.79
CA ASN A 25 -1.48 49.62 -15.94
C ASN A 25 -1.35 49.26 -14.45
N PHE A 26 -0.28 49.68 -13.79
CA PHE A 26 -0.30 49.84 -12.33
C PHE A 26 0.61 51.02 -11.97
N PRO A 27 0.06 52.10 -11.38
CA PRO A 27 0.86 53.24 -10.97
C PRO A 27 1.70 52.88 -9.74
N ALA A 28 2.93 53.37 -9.77
CA ALA A 28 3.93 53.26 -8.74
C ALA A 28 3.46 53.90 -7.43
N LEU A 29 3.29 53.07 -6.41
CA LEU A 29 3.54 53.37 -5.01
C LEU A 29 3.93 52.03 -4.37
N TRP A 30 4.64 52.04 -3.25
CA TRP A 30 5.16 50.88 -2.49
C TRP A 30 6.59 50.43 -2.85
N GLY A 31 7.48 50.63 -1.88
CA GLY A 31 8.92 50.39 -1.98
C GLY A 31 9.35 48.91 -1.98
N PRO A 32 10.67 48.65 -2.13
CA PRO A 32 11.25 47.36 -2.53
C PRO A 32 11.21 46.24 -1.47
N GLY A 33 10.29 46.29 -0.50
CA GLY A 33 10.15 45.28 0.57
C GLY A 33 8.89 44.41 0.51
N CYS A 34 7.89 44.74 -0.31
CA CYS A 34 6.56 44.14 -0.18
C CYS A 34 6.28 42.95 -1.12
N GLY A 35 7.09 42.74 -2.17
CA GLY A 35 6.85 41.68 -3.16
C GLY A 35 7.04 40.25 -2.64
N PHE A 36 7.97 40.04 -1.70
CA PHE A 36 8.29 38.70 -1.18
C PHE A 36 7.22 38.14 -0.23
N ALA A 37 6.49 39.00 0.49
CA ALA A 37 5.45 38.55 1.40
C ALA A 37 4.25 37.94 0.65
N PHE A 38 3.88 38.49 -0.51
CA PHE A 38 2.76 37.97 -1.31
C PHE A 38 3.06 36.61 -1.94
N VAL A 39 4.30 36.38 -2.40
CA VAL A 39 4.70 35.08 -2.96
C VAL A 39 4.73 33.99 -1.88
N ALA A 40 5.23 34.30 -0.68
CA ALA A 40 5.24 33.36 0.44
C ALA A 40 3.82 32.99 0.91
N VAL A 41 2.91 33.97 0.98
CA VAL A 41 1.50 33.74 1.34
C VAL A 41 0.77 32.95 0.24
N ALA A 42 1.09 33.20 -1.04
CA ALA A 42 0.53 32.42 -2.15
C ALA A 42 1.02 30.97 -2.13
N ILE A 43 2.32 30.72 -1.91
CA ILE A 43 2.89 29.37 -1.79
C ILE A 43 2.33 28.64 -0.55
N TRP A 44 2.18 29.33 0.59
CA TRP A 44 1.59 28.76 1.79
C TRP A 44 0.09 28.46 1.63
N GLY A 45 -0.66 29.35 0.97
CA GLY A 45 -2.08 29.17 0.67
C GLY A 45 -2.35 28.02 -0.32
N TRP A 46 -1.52 27.88 -1.36
CA TRP A 46 -1.61 26.77 -2.32
C TRP A 46 -1.31 25.42 -1.66
N ARG A 47 -0.29 25.36 -0.78
CA ARG A 47 0.07 24.14 -0.05
C ARG A 47 -0.97 23.76 1.02
N LYS A 48 -1.61 24.75 1.65
CA LYS A 48 -2.67 24.52 2.65
C LYS A 48 -3.97 24.03 2.01
N LYS A 49 -4.32 24.53 0.82
CA LYS A 49 -5.55 24.12 0.10
C LYS A 49 -5.49 22.68 -0.43
N GLN A 50 -4.33 22.21 -0.91
CA GLN A 50 -4.17 20.79 -1.28
C GLN A 50 -4.28 19.83 -0.09
N ASN A 51 -3.92 20.27 1.12
CA ASN A 51 -3.96 19.40 2.31
C ASN A 51 -5.37 19.34 2.94
N SER A 52 -6.19 20.39 2.79
CA SER A 52 -7.54 20.44 3.38
C SER A 52 -8.50 19.41 2.76
N ASP A 53 -8.44 19.21 1.44
CA ASP A 53 -9.31 18.25 0.74
C ASP A 53 -8.94 16.79 1.08
N GLN A 54 -7.64 16.53 1.32
CA GLN A 54 -7.15 15.22 1.74
C GLN A 54 -7.47 14.89 3.20
N VAL A 55 -7.34 15.87 4.11
CA VAL A 55 -7.64 15.67 5.54
C VAL A 55 -9.15 15.51 5.79
N ALA A 56 -9.99 16.25 5.07
CA ALA A 56 -11.45 16.09 5.16
C ALA A 56 -11.92 14.73 4.63
N SER A 57 -11.34 14.28 3.52
CA SER A 57 -11.61 12.94 2.95
C SER A 57 -11.09 11.81 3.84
N GLY A 58 -9.95 12.03 4.50
CA GLY A 58 -9.35 11.08 5.43
C GLY A 58 -10.23 10.80 6.65
N SER A 59 -10.76 11.85 7.27
CA SER A 59 -11.67 11.72 8.43
C SER A 59 -12.96 10.97 8.05
N GLN A 60 -13.58 11.29 6.91
CA GLN A 60 -14.79 10.60 6.45
C GLN A 60 -14.57 9.11 6.14
N ARG A 61 -13.40 8.74 5.62
CA ARG A 61 -13.04 7.34 5.36
C ARG A 61 -12.85 6.54 6.65
N ALA A 62 -12.22 7.14 7.66
CA ALA A 62 -12.06 6.53 8.98
C ALA A 62 -13.40 6.27 9.67
N LEU A 63 -14.40 7.11 9.43
CA LEU A 63 -15.73 6.96 10.02
C LEU A 63 -16.54 5.83 9.36
N LEU A 64 -16.28 5.54 8.08
CA LEU A 64 -17.00 4.50 7.35
C LEU A 64 -16.41 3.12 7.57
N SER A 65 -15.08 2.98 7.61
CA SER A 65 -14.44 1.73 8.03
C SER A 65 -14.38 1.74 9.55
N ASN A 66 -15.05 0.84 10.25
CA ASN A 66 -14.96 0.70 11.72
C ASN A 66 -13.58 0.16 12.19
N ILE A 67 -12.51 0.52 11.46
CA ILE A 67 -11.14 0.09 11.62
C ILE A 67 -10.33 1.28 12.12
N PRO A 68 -9.55 1.08 13.20
CA PRO A 68 -8.70 2.13 13.73
C PRO A 68 -7.57 2.50 12.75
N THR A 69 -7.16 3.76 12.77
CA THR A 69 -6.06 4.24 11.92
C THR A 69 -4.72 3.68 12.40
N TYR A 70 -3.75 3.58 11.49
CA TYR A 70 -2.38 3.17 11.82
C TYR A 70 -1.81 3.95 13.02
N GLN A 71 -1.98 5.27 13.03
CA GLN A 71 -1.50 6.14 14.11
C GLN A 71 -2.12 5.78 15.46
N SER A 72 -3.41 5.45 15.49
CA SER A 72 -4.09 5.04 16.72
C SER A 72 -3.68 3.64 17.20
N MET A 73 -3.26 2.75 16.29
CA MET A 73 -2.86 1.39 16.63
C MET A 73 -1.35 1.22 16.87
N LEU A 74 -0.54 2.22 16.51
CA LEU A 74 0.91 2.19 16.65
C LEU A 74 1.39 1.80 18.07
N PRO A 75 0.79 2.31 19.17
CA PRO A 75 1.20 1.89 20.52
C PRO A 75 1.00 0.39 20.77
N TYR A 76 -0.11 -0.18 20.29
CA TYR A 76 -0.42 -1.61 20.43
C TYR A 76 0.53 -2.47 19.59
N MET A 77 0.80 -2.04 18.35
CA MET A 77 1.78 -2.69 17.48
C MET A 77 3.17 -2.72 18.12
N THR A 78 3.59 -1.59 18.70
CA THR A 78 4.89 -1.43 19.37
C THR A 78 4.99 -2.29 20.62
N PHE A 79 3.90 -2.37 21.39
CA PHE A 79 3.79 -3.23 22.55
C PHE A 79 3.99 -4.71 22.17
N GLU A 80 3.26 -5.18 21.16
CA GLU A 80 3.37 -6.57 20.69
C GLU A 80 4.73 -6.87 20.04
N LEU A 81 5.35 -5.93 19.33
CA LEU A 81 6.72 -6.10 18.83
C LEU A 81 7.74 -6.22 19.99
N THR A 82 7.58 -5.41 21.04
CA THR A 82 8.43 -5.48 22.23
C THR A 82 8.27 -6.82 22.95
N ARG A 83 7.02 -7.31 23.04
CA ARG A 83 6.70 -8.63 23.60
C ARG A 83 7.34 -9.75 22.75
N ALA A 84 7.15 -9.71 21.44
CA ALA A 84 7.75 -10.68 20.51
C ALA A 84 9.27 -10.73 20.65
N ARG A 85 9.93 -9.57 20.78
CA ARG A 85 11.37 -9.49 21.03
C ARG A 85 11.77 -10.09 22.38
N ARG A 86 11.02 -9.82 23.45
CA ARG A 86 11.32 -10.34 24.80
C ARG A 86 11.24 -11.86 24.88
N TYR A 87 10.25 -12.45 24.20
CA TYR A 87 9.98 -13.88 24.26
C TYR A 87 10.49 -14.64 23.03
N ASN A 88 11.23 -13.97 22.14
CA ASN A 88 11.75 -14.53 20.90
C ASN A 88 10.67 -15.21 20.03
N HIS A 89 9.51 -14.56 19.90
CA HIS A 89 8.44 -15.00 19.01
C HIS A 89 8.51 -14.31 17.66
N ASN A 90 8.10 -15.04 16.62
CA ASN A 90 7.97 -14.49 15.27
C ASN A 90 6.71 -13.64 15.20
N LEU A 91 6.79 -12.57 14.41
CA LEU A 91 5.70 -11.65 14.17
C LEU A 91 5.75 -11.25 12.70
N SER A 92 4.60 -11.22 12.04
CA SER A 92 4.53 -10.87 10.63
C SER A 92 3.75 -9.59 10.43
N MET A 93 4.29 -8.68 9.65
CA MET A 93 3.65 -7.43 9.26
C MET A 93 3.20 -7.52 7.81
N LEU A 94 1.95 -7.17 7.56
CA LEU A 94 1.31 -7.22 6.27
C LEU A 94 0.85 -5.84 5.85
N ILE A 95 1.04 -5.54 4.57
CA ILE A 95 0.35 -4.44 3.90
C ILE A 95 -0.59 -5.05 2.88
N LEU A 96 -1.89 -4.78 3.03
CA LEU A 96 -2.93 -5.26 2.15
C LEU A 96 -3.56 -4.09 1.41
N GLY A 97 -3.91 -4.30 0.14
CA GLY A 97 -4.55 -3.28 -0.67
C GLY A 97 -5.23 -3.89 -1.88
N LEU A 98 -6.14 -3.14 -2.48
CA LEU A 98 -6.81 -3.54 -3.72
C LEU A 98 -5.84 -3.49 -4.91
N ASP A 99 -6.04 -4.40 -5.85
CA ASP A 99 -5.34 -4.33 -7.13
C ASP A 99 -5.81 -3.10 -7.93
N HIS A 100 -4.89 -2.25 -8.36
CA HIS A 100 -5.21 -0.99 -9.04
C HIS A 100 -5.93 -1.21 -10.37
N SER A 101 -5.61 -2.30 -11.09
CA SER A 101 -6.26 -2.70 -12.33
C SER A 101 -7.75 -2.98 -12.11
N GLN A 102 -8.07 -3.77 -11.08
CA GLN A 102 -9.45 -4.10 -10.69
C GLN A 102 -10.21 -2.89 -10.15
N LYS A 103 -9.54 -2.02 -9.37
CA LYS A 103 -10.12 -0.76 -8.92
C LYS A 103 -10.52 0.10 -10.12
N GLN A 104 -9.66 0.20 -11.14
CA GLN A 104 -9.94 1.00 -12.32
C GLN A 104 -11.03 0.40 -13.21
N GLU A 105 -11.11 -0.94 -13.33
CA GLU A 105 -12.17 -1.63 -14.06
C GLU A 105 -13.54 -1.49 -13.38
N LEU A 106 -13.62 -1.68 -12.06
CA LEU A 106 -14.84 -1.44 -11.27
C LEU A 106 -15.34 0.00 -11.38
N LEU A 107 -14.42 0.97 -11.49
CA LEU A 107 -14.76 2.37 -11.69
C LEU A 107 -15.17 2.65 -13.15
N ASN A 108 -14.46 2.09 -14.13
CA ASN A 108 -14.73 2.34 -15.55
C ASN A 108 -16.04 1.74 -16.05
N ASN A 109 -16.44 0.56 -15.56
CA ASN A 109 -17.70 -0.07 -15.96
C ASN A 109 -18.95 0.73 -15.56
N ASN A 110 -18.82 1.68 -14.65
CA ASN A 110 -19.93 2.55 -14.28
C ASN A 110 -20.06 3.76 -15.24
N ARG A 111 -19.01 4.24 -15.93
CA ARG A 111 -18.87 5.58 -16.57
C ARG A 111 -19.86 6.00 -17.67
N SER A 112 -20.94 5.29 -17.93
CA SER A 112 -21.91 5.64 -18.97
C SER A 112 -22.85 6.82 -18.62
N ASP A 113 -22.89 7.30 -17.36
CA ASP A 113 -23.79 8.40 -16.96
C ASP A 113 -23.04 9.61 -16.35
N SER A 114 -23.32 10.80 -16.89
CA SER A 114 -22.64 12.08 -16.64
C SER A 114 -22.78 12.68 -15.22
N ASN A 115 -23.43 11.99 -14.28
CA ASN A 115 -23.60 12.41 -12.89
C ASN A 115 -22.73 11.61 -11.88
N GLN A 116 -21.74 10.84 -12.34
CA GLN A 116 -21.11 9.78 -11.54
C GLN A 116 -19.91 10.12 -10.68
N TRP A 117 -19.28 11.29 -10.82
CA TRP A 117 -18.07 11.60 -10.05
C TRP A 117 -18.27 11.55 -8.52
N GLY A 118 -19.48 11.85 -8.03
CA GLY A 118 -19.82 11.68 -6.61
C GLY A 118 -20.01 10.21 -6.18
N ASN A 119 -20.55 9.38 -7.07
CA ASN A 119 -20.90 7.98 -6.78
C ASN A 119 -19.66 7.07 -6.77
N GLU A 120 -18.67 7.33 -7.62
CA GLU A 120 -17.41 6.57 -7.68
C GLU A 120 -16.61 6.65 -6.38
N GLN A 121 -16.49 7.87 -5.82
CA GLN A 121 -15.81 8.08 -4.55
C GLN A 121 -16.57 7.42 -3.39
N LEU A 122 -17.90 7.45 -3.43
CA LEU A 122 -18.74 6.82 -2.43
C LEU A 122 -18.61 5.28 -2.49
N ALA A 123 -18.70 4.70 -3.69
CA ALA A 123 -18.57 3.27 -3.93
C ALA A 123 -17.21 2.73 -3.48
N SER A 124 -16.12 3.42 -3.82
CA SER A 124 -14.78 3.03 -3.37
C SER A 124 -14.61 3.11 -1.85
N LYS A 125 -15.25 4.09 -1.18
CA LYS A 125 -15.28 4.18 0.30
C LYS A 125 -16.05 3.03 0.93
N PHE A 126 -17.22 2.69 0.38
CA PHE A 126 -18.01 1.54 0.84
C PHE A 126 -17.27 0.23 0.65
N LEU A 127 -16.63 0.05 -0.52
CA LEU A 127 -15.82 -1.12 -0.82
C LEU A 127 -14.67 -1.29 0.19
N PHE A 128 -13.95 -0.20 0.46
CA PHE A 128 -12.87 -0.19 1.45
C PHE A 128 -13.40 -0.56 2.84
N SER A 129 -14.51 0.04 3.28
CA SER A 129 -15.13 -0.30 4.56
C SER A 129 -15.55 -1.78 4.65
N LEU A 130 -16.20 -2.30 3.61
CA LEU A 130 -16.66 -3.69 3.54
C LEU A 130 -15.49 -4.66 3.64
N ILE A 131 -14.45 -4.45 2.84
CA ILE A 131 -13.21 -5.26 2.91
C ILE A 131 -12.62 -5.21 4.31
N GLY A 132 -12.63 -4.02 4.93
CA GLY A 132 -12.21 -3.85 6.29
C GLY A 132 -12.94 -4.79 7.28
N THR A 133 -14.26 -4.83 7.20
CA THR A 133 -15.09 -5.73 8.03
C THR A 133 -14.74 -7.20 7.80
N ILE A 134 -14.62 -7.60 6.53
CA ILE A 134 -14.25 -8.98 6.15
C ILE A 134 -12.87 -9.36 6.71
N LEU A 135 -11.90 -8.44 6.60
CA LEU A 135 -10.57 -8.64 7.16
C LEU A 135 -10.62 -8.82 8.67
N ARG A 136 -11.44 -8.02 9.36
CA ARG A 136 -11.59 -8.12 10.81
C ARG A 136 -12.16 -9.46 11.24
N GLU A 137 -13.20 -9.94 10.56
CA GLU A 137 -13.81 -11.26 10.81
C GLU A 137 -12.84 -12.41 10.50
N GLY A 138 -11.95 -12.20 9.51
CA GLY A 138 -10.93 -13.16 9.14
C GLY A 138 -9.71 -13.17 10.06
N LEU A 139 -9.52 -12.19 10.93
CA LEU A 139 -8.34 -12.11 11.80
C LEU A 139 -8.63 -12.69 13.18
N ARG A 140 -7.57 -13.12 13.89
CA ARG A 140 -7.69 -13.56 15.28
C ARG A 140 -7.79 -12.33 16.18
N ASP A 141 -8.34 -12.50 17.38
CA ASP A 141 -8.42 -11.42 18.37
C ASP A 141 -7.05 -10.86 18.78
N SER A 142 -6.00 -11.67 18.68
CA SER A 142 -4.62 -11.25 18.98
C SER A 142 -3.95 -10.49 17.84
N ASP A 143 -4.51 -10.55 16.63
CA ASP A 143 -3.95 -9.86 15.47
C ASP A 143 -4.44 -8.40 15.43
N ILE A 144 -3.54 -7.50 15.05
CA ILE A 144 -3.84 -6.07 15.04
C ILE A 144 -4.15 -5.63 13.61
N LEU A 145 -5.38 -5.17 13.37
CA LEU A 145 -5.81 -4.58 12.11
C LEU A 145 -5.86 -3.05 12.22
N SER A 146 -5.25 -2.36 11.27
CA SER A 146 -5.33 -0.91 11.13
C SER A 146 -5.43 -0.48 9.66
N CYS A 147 -5.82 0.76 9.42
CA CYS A 147 -5.92 1.32 8.08
C CYS A 147 -5.01 2.53 7.86
N GLU A 148 -4.53 2.66 6.63
CA GLU A 148 -3.84 3.83 6.11
C GLU A 148 -4.72 4.47 5.02
N ILE A 149 -5.41 5.53 5.44
CA ILE A 149 -6.51 6.11 4.68
C ILE A 149 -6.08 6.83 3.41
N LEU A 150 -4.90 7.45 3.43
CA LEU A 150 -4.37 8.21 2.30
C LEU A 150 -4.09 7.30 1.10
N ASN A 151 -3.65 6.07 1.37
CA ASN A 151 -3.25 5.11 0.35
C ASN A 151 -4.30 4.01 0.10
N ASP A 152 -5.45 4.04 0.78
CA ASP A 152 -6.46 2.96 0.77
C ASP A 152 -5.85 1.58 1.07
N ARG A 153 -4.99 1.51 2.10
CA ARG A 153 -4.29 0.28 2.50
C ARG A 153 -4.68 -0.15 3.90
N PHE A 154 -4.57 -1.44 4.16
CA PHE A 154 -4.65 -2.01 5.51
C PHE A 154 -3.27 -2.46 5.94
N ILE A 155 -2.96 -2.19 7.21
CA ILE A 155 -1.76 -2.65 7.86
C ILE A 155 -2.20 -3.65 8.91
N VAL A 156 -1.72 -4.89 8.78
CA VAL A 156 -2.05 -5.99 9.69
C VAL A 156 -0.78 -6.49 10.36
N GLN A 157 -0.84 -6.68 11.67
CA GLN A 157 0.21 -7.34 12.43
C GLN A 157 -0.30 -8.69 12.92
N LEU A 158 0.30 -9.76 12.42
CA LEU A 158 0.01 -11.13 12.83
C LEU A 158 0.95 -11.56 13.95
N THR A 159 0.37 -11.97 15.07
CA THR A 159 1.10 -12.41 16.26
C THR A 159 1.50 -13.89 16.16
N ASP A 160 2.66 -14.26 16.71
CA ASP A 160 3.21 -15.63 16.71
C ASP A 160 3.19 -16.32 15.32
N THR A 161 3.51 -15.53 14.31
CA THR A 161 3.32 -15.89 12.91
C THR A 161 4.62 -15.71 12.14
N ASP A 162 5.15 -16.83 11.64
CA ASP A 162 6.25 -16.90 10.69
C ASP A 162 5.81 -16.56 9.25
N ASN A 163 6.77 -16.44 8.33
CA ASN A 163 6.46 -16.11 6.94
C ASN A 163 5.49 -17.10 6.26
N ALA A 164 5.63 -18.40 6.50
CA ALA A 164 4.81 -19.42 5.87
C ALA A 164 3.36 -19.39 6.39
N LYS A 165 3.17 -19.17 7.69
CA LYS A 165 1.86 -18.93 8.31
C LYS A 165 1.26 -17.62 7.81
N ALA A 166 2.05 -16.56 7.64
CA ALA A 166 1.59 -15.29 7.09
C ALA A 166 1.08 -15.43 5.65
N ILE A 167 1.81 -16.17 4.79
CA ILE A 167 1.36 -16.46 3.41
C ILE A 167 0.02 -17.20 3.41
N ARG A 168 -0.15 -18.21 4.29
CA ARG A 168 -1.42 -18.93 4.42
C ARG A 168 -2.55 -18.03 4.92
N ALA A 169 -2.27 -17.14 5.87
CA ALA A 169 -3.24 -16.16 6.37
C ALA A 169 -3.69 -15.21 5.24
N VAL A 170 -2.75 -14.69 4.45
CA VAL A 170 -3.06 -13.85 3.29
C VAL A 170 -3.91 -14.61 2.27
N ALA A 171 -3.56 -15.86 1.94
CA ALA A 171 -4.34 -16.66 0.99
C ALA A 171 -5.79 -16.86 1.46
N ARG A 172 -5.98 -17.13 2.75
CA ARG A 172 -7.30 -17.25 3.37
C ARG A 172 -8.09 -15.95 3.35
N LEU A 173 -7.47 -14.83 3.74
CA LEU A 173 -8.11 -13.51 3.69
C LEU A 173 -8.49 -13.12 2.26
N ASN A 174 -7.63 -13.43 1.30
CA ASN A 174 -7.89 -13.16 -0.11
C ASN A 174 -9.10 -13.97 -0.63
N ALA A 175 -9.20 -15.25 -0.26
CA ALA A 175 -10.37 -16.07 -0.59
C ALA A 175 -11.66 -15.48 0.01
N MET A 176 -11.65 -15.12 1.29
CA MET A 176 -12.82 -14.51 1.96
C MET A 176 -13.28 -13.21 1.28
N VAL A 177 -12.33 -12.35 0.91
CA VAL A 177 -12.66 -11.10 0.20
C VAL A 177 -13.14 -11.36 -1.21
N TYR A 178 -12.53 -12.32 -1.91
CA TYR A 178 -12.94 -12.69 -3.26
C TYR A 178 -14.35 -13.28 -3.30
N ASP A 179 -14.70 -14.13 -2.34
CA ASP A 179 -16.04 -14.76 -2.29
C ASP A 179 -17.17 -13.74 -2.07
N GLN A 180 -16.90 -12.66 -1.34
CA GLN A 180 -17.91 -11.65 -1.02
C GLN A 180 -17.95 -10.47 -2.00
N VAL A 181 -16.79 -10.10 -2.55
CA VAL A 181 -16.60 -8.83 -3.28
C VAL A 181 -16.06 -9.05 -4.70
N ASN A 182 -15.76 -10.29 -5.07
CA ASN A 182 -15.19 -10.69 -6.36
C ASN A 182 -13.93 -9.89 -6.73
N THR A 183 -13.15 -9.51 -5.73
CA THR A 183 -11.94 -8.69 -5.89
C THR A 183 -10.79 -9.34 -5.15
N ARG A 184 -9.59 -9.29 -5.72
CA ARG A 184 -8.38 -9.85 -5.08
C ARG A 184 -7.60 -8.78 -4.33
N LEU A 185 -7.09 -9.18 -3.17
CA LEU A 185 -6.14 -8.42 -2.39
C LEU A 185 -4.72 -8.67 -2.87
N ARG A 186 -3.97 -7.58 -2.96
CA ARG A 186 -2.52 -7.61 -3.02
C ARG A 186 -1.97 -7.54 -1.60
N ALA A 187 -0.87 -8.27 -1.36
CA ALA A 187 -0.23 -8.31 -0.06
C ALA A 187 1.29 -8.16 -0.17
N GLY A 188 1.87 -7.39 0.73
CA GLY A 188 3.29 -7.40 1.04
C GLY A 188 3.50 -7.95 2.45
N ILE A 189 4.53 -8.78 2.65
CA ILE A 189 4.77 -9.51 3.89
C ILE A 189 6.21 -9.28 4.37
N ALA A 190 6.37 -8.84 5.60
CA ALA A 190 7.65 -8.80 6.31
C ALA A 190 7.56 -9.59 7.62
N GLU A 191 8.64 -10.24 8.01
CA GLU A 191 8.74 -11.05 9.22
C GLU A 191 9.78 -10.46 10.19
N PHE A 192 9.41 -10.34 11.45
CA PHE A 192 10.31 -10.13 12.57
C PHE A 192 10.84 -11.47 13.08
N PRO A 193 12.16 -11.60 13.33
CA PRO A 193 13.20 -10.57 13.24
C PRO A 193 13.90 -10.48 11.86
N SER A 194 13.60 -11.37 10.91
CA SER A 194 14.37 -11.55 9.67
C SER A 194 14.38 -10.35 8.71
N ASN A 195 13.36 -9.50 8.73
CA ASN A 195 13.21 -8.36 7.82
C ASN A 195 13.31 -7.00 8.54
N GLY A 196 13.64 -6.98 9.83
CA GLY A 196 13.72 -5.72 10.57
C GLY A 196 13.51 -5.92 12.04
N LEU A 197 14.04 -4.99 12.83
CA LEU A 197 13.89 -5.00 14.28
C LEU A 197 12.90 -3.93 14.77
N THR A 198 12.56 -2.97 13.93
CA THR A 198 11.62 -1.88 14.21
C THR A 198 10.34 -2.02 13.38
N ILE A 199 9.26 -1.35 13.79
CA ILE A 199 8.01 -1.34 13.01
C ILE A 199 8.27 -0.71 11.63
N GLU A 200 9.06 0.35 11.61
CA GLU A 200 9.40 1.11 10.42
C GLU A 200 10.13 0.25 9.39
N ASP A 201 11.10 -0.57 9.85
CA ASP A 201 11.80 -1.52 8.97
C ASP A 201 10.82 -2.55 8.39
N LEU A 202 9.98 -3.15 9.25
CA LEU A 202 9.03 -4.17 8.82
C LEU A 202 8.01 -3.61 7.82
N LEU A 203 7.47 -2.41 8.07
CA LEU A 203 6.58 -1.73 7.13
C LEU A 203 7.27 -1.42 5.81
N LYS A 204 8.50 -0.91 5.84
CA LYS A 204 9.26 -0.61 4.63
C LYS A 204 9.50 -1.86 3.78
N TYR A 205 9.86 -2.99 4.42
CA TYR A 205 10.03 -4.26 3.72
C TYR A 205 8.70 -4.82 3.18
N ALA A 206 7.62 -4.72 3.95
CA ALA A 206 6.30 -5.15 3.50
C ALA A 206 5.83 -4.29 2.32
N GLU A 207 6.03 -2.98 2.37
CA GLU A 207 5.69 -2.03 1.31
C GLU A 207 6.46 -2.29 0.02
N MET A 208 7.77 -2.52 0.12
CA MET A 208 8.59 -2.90 -1.02
C MET A 208 8.04 -4.16 -1.72
N ARG A 209 7.67 -5.19 -0.94
CA ARG A 209 7.08 -6.42 -1.50
C ARG A 209 5.69 -6.19 -2.08
N PHE A 210 4.89 -5.36 -1.43
CA PHE A 210 3.57 -4.97 -1.92
C PHE A 210 3.66 -4.34 -3.32
N TYR A 211 4.58 -3.41 -3.53
CA TYR A 211 4.79 -2.80 -4.85
C TYR A 211 5.51 -3.70 -5.85
N HIS A 212 6.41 -4.58 -5.41
CA HIS A 212 7.06 -5.53 -6.31
C HIS A 212 6.05 -6.50 -6.95
N HIS A 213 5.03 -6.92 -6.18
CA HIS A 213 3.92 -7.71 -6.73
C HIS A 213 3.04 -6.92 -7.71
N ALA A 214 2.99 -5.59 -7.59
CA ALA A 214 2.33 -4.71 -8.56
C ALA A 214 3.01 -4.78 -9.93
N ALA A 215 4.32 -4.49 -9.93
CA ALA A 215 5.10 -4.40 -11.16
C ALA A 215 5.15 -5.75 -11.89
N LYS A 216 5.22 -6.86 -11.15
CA LYS A 216 5.20 -8.20 -11.75
C LYS A 216 3.83 -8.55 -12.37
N ALA A 217 2.72 -8.10 -11.78
CA ALA A 217 1.39 -8.33 -12.34
C ALA A 217 1.15 -7.52 -13.62
N GLU A 218 1.70 -6.31 -13.69
CA GLU A 218 1.59 -5.42 -14.88
C GLU A 218 2.52 -5.85 -16.02
N ALA A 219 3.70 -6.42 -15.70
CA ALA A 219 4.63 -6.96 -16.69
C ALA A 219 4.24 -8.36 -17.22
N ALA A 220 3.22 -9.01 -16.65
CA ALA A 220 2.71 -10.27 -17.15
C ALA A 220 1.82 -10.00 -18.39
N PRO A 221 2.04 -10.68 -19.53
CA PRO A 221 1.22 -10.46 -20.72
C PRO A 221 -0.25 -10.76 -20.39
N ALA A 222 -1.12 -9.80 -20.74
CA ALA A 222 -2.57 -9.87 -20.58
C ALA A 222 -3.10 -11.14 -21.26
N GLY A 223 -3.26 -12.21 -20.49
CA GLY A 223 -3.61 -13.53 -21.04
C GLY A 223 -3.34 -14.71 -20.11
N CYS A 224 -2.54 -14.56 -19.04
CA CYS A 224 -2.35 -15.62 -18.06
C CYS A 224 -3.16 -15.36 -16.78
N HIS A 225 -4.39 -15.89 -16.73
CA HIS A 225 -5.05 -16.25 -15.47
C HIS A 225 -4.26 -17.40 -14.81
N ASP A 226 -3.09 -17.11 -14.25
CA ASP A 226 -2.36 -18.12 -13.47
C ASP A 226 -2.73 -17.96 -11.99
N GLY A 227 -3.48 -18.95 -11.50
CA GLY A 227 -3.72 -19.13 -10.08
C GLY A 227 -2.38 -19.23 -9.35
N TYR A 228 -2.34 -18.75 -8.12
CA TYR A 228 -1.17 -18.78 -7.25
C TYR A 228 -0.43 -20.12 -7.34
N ARG A 229 0.63 -20.16 -8.15
CA ARG A 229 1.57 -21.27 -8.22
C ARG A 229 2.29 -21.28 -6.89
N THR A 230 1.84 -22.19 -6.02
CA THR A 230 2.55 -22.60 -4.81
C THR A 230 4.04 -22.67 -5.12
N GLN A 231 4.83 -21.85 -4.42
CA GLN A 231 6.27 -22.06 -4.32
C GLN A 231 6.44 -23.45 -3.70
N LYS A 232 6.68 -24.42 -4.57
CA LYS A 232 7.10 -25.76 -4.22
C LYS A 232 8.43 -25.57 -3.51
N VAL A 233 8.40 -25.59 -2.18
CA VAL A 233 9.58 -25.79 -1.36
C VAL A 233 10.16 -27.12 -1.83
N GLU A 234 11.24 -27.08 -2.60
CA GLU A 234 12.07 -28.24 -2.89
C GLU A 234 12.74 -28.68 -1.59
N ASN A 235 11.98 -29.36 -0.75
CA ASN A 235 12.57 -30.25 0.23
C ASN A 235 13.00 -31.51 -0.54
N GLY A 236 14.30 -31.61 -0.78
CA GLY A 236 14.94 -32.82 -1.26
C GLY A 236 14.63 -33.97 -0.31
N ILE A 237 13.74 -34.86 -0.74
CA ILE A 237 13.66 -36.21 -0.22
C ILE A 237 14.26 -37.09 -1.31
N SER A 238 15.52 -37.46 -1.07
CA SER A 238 16.28 -38.43 -1.86
C SER A 238 15.48 -39.73 -1.97
N ARG A 239 15.50 -40.29 -3.18
CA ARG A 239 14.69 -41.43 -3.62
C ARG A 239 15.18 -42.79 -3.09
N ALA A 240 15.88 -42.83 -1.95
CA ALA A 240 16.59 -44.00 -1.47
C ALA A 240 15.93 -44.78 -0.31
N ASP A 241 14.95 -44.21 0.40
CA ASP A 241 14.40 -44.84 1.63
C ASP A 241 13.04 -45.54 1.47
N ARG A 242 12.67 -45.96 0.24
CA ARG A 242 11.34 -46.55 -0.01
C ARG A 242 11.24 -48.07 0.18
N ASP A 243 12.34 -48.75 0.51
CA ASP A 243 12.38 -50.22 0.51
C ASP A 243 12.47 -50.89 1.90
N ALA A 244 12.31 -50.14 3.01
CA ALA A 244 12.51 -50.71 4.35
C ALA A 244 11.24 -51.04 5.18
N VAL A 245 10.01 -50.90 4.63
CA VAL A 245 8.77 -51.02 5.46
C VAL A 245 7.83 -52.16 5.03
N VAL A 246 8.30 -53.13 4.23
CA VAL A 246 7.50 -54.33 3.92
C VAL A 246 8.26 -55.60 4.29
N SER A 247 8.46 -55.83 5.59
CA SER A 247 8.69 -57.18 6.11
C SER A 247 8.52 -57.24 7.62
N GLU A 248 7.30 -57.02 8.12
CA GLU A 248 6.94 -57.50 9.47
C GLU A 248 5.43 -57.72 9.60
N LYS A 249 4.91 -58.63 8.78
CA LYS A 249 3.70 -59.40 9.09
C LYS A 249 3.80 -60.72 8.33
N HIS A 250 4.39 -61.73 8.98
CA HIS A 250 3.93 -63.11 9.13
C HIS A 250 5.02 -63.91 9.84
#